data_AF-A0A928YXH4-F1
#
_entry.id   AF-A0A928YXH4-F1
#
_cell.length_a   1.000
_cell.length_b   1.000
_cell.length_c   1.000
_cell.angle_alpha   90.00
_cell.angle_beta   90.00
_cell.angle_gamma   90.00
#
_symmetry.space_group_name_H-M   'P 1'
#
loop_
_entity.id
_entity.type
_entity.pdbx_description
1 polymer ?
#
loop_
_entity_poly.entity_id
_entity_poly.type
_entity_poly.pdbx_seq_one_letter_code
_entity_poly.pdbx_strand_id
1 'polypeptide(L)' 'MNRTDGLTGEVGSTQIGALGLTVGEPFGYWFDFGEDWWHQVSVVAIAQPQPKTSYPRITERIRASPP' A
#
# COMPACT_ATOMS: atom_id res chain seq x y z
N MET A 1 -26.51 9.17 -4.85
CA MET A 1 -25.10 8.97 -4.45
C MET A 1 -24.51 7.90 -5.36
N ASN A 2 -23.59 8.26 -6.25
CA ASN A 2 -22.94 7.32 -7.19
C ASN A 2 -21.43 7.45 -7.01
N ARG A 3 -20.76 6.53 -6.30
CA ARG A 3 -19.31 6.28 -6.39
C ARG A 3 -18.93 4.95 -5.71
N THR A 4 -19.02 3.81 -6.40
CA THR A 4 -18.20 2.61 -6.10
C THR A 4 -18.11 1.57 -7.23
N ASP A 5 -18.96 1.59 -8.26
CA ASP A 5 -19.02 0.49 -9.26
C ASP A 5 -17.88 0.45 -10.31
N GLY A 6 -16.66 0.90 -9.99
CA GLY A 6 -15.61 1.04 -11.01
C GLY A 6 -14.16 0.82 -10.59
N LEU A 7 -13.85 0.44 -9.34
CA LEU A 7 -12.46 0.27 -8.89
C LEU A 7 -12.22 -1.08 -8.20
N THR A 8 -12.85 -2.16 -8.66
CA THR A 8 -12.41 -3.52 -8.32
C THR A 8 -11.22 -3.89 -9.19
N GLY A 9 -10.05 -3.34 -8.82
CA GLY A 9 -8.79 -3.69 -9.46
C GLY A 9 -8.48 -5.19 -9.31
N GLU A 10 -7.98 -5.82 -10.37
CA GLU A 10 -7.44 -7.18 -10.30
C GLU A 10 -6.01 -7.12 -9.72
N VAL A 11 -5.69 -8.00 -8.76
CA VAL A 11 -4.48 -7.91 -7.93
C VAL A 11 -3.20 -8.02 -8.74
N GLY A 12 -3.15 -8.88 -9.76
CA GLY A 12 -1.95 -9.12 -10.57
C GLY A 12 -1.64 -8.01 -11.59
N SER A 13 -2.62 -7.19 -11.95
CA SER A 13 -2.50 -6.19 -13.02
C SER A 13 -2.70 -4.75 -12.57
N THR A 14 -3.38 -4.52 -11.44
CA THR A 14 -3.64 -3.17 -10.94
C THR A 14 -2.40 -2.60 -10.29
N GLN A 15 -1.91 -1.49 -10.85
CA GLN A 15 -0.77 -0.78 -10.28
C GLN A 15 -1.20 0.02 -9.04
N ILE A 16 -0.38 0.00 -7.99
CA ILE A 16 -0.60 0.84 -6.79
C ILE A 16 -0.72 2.34 -7.13
N GLY A 17 -0.06 2.79 -8.20
CA GLY A 17 -0.15 4.17 -8.69
C GLY A 17 -1.56 4.58 -9.16
N ALA A 18 -2.43 3.63 -9.51
CA ALA A 18 -3.81 3.90 -9.90
C ALA A 18 -4.66 4.46 -8.74
N LEU A 19 -4.21 4.29 -7.49
CA LEU A 19 -4.87 4.86 -6.32
C LEU A 19 -4.74 6.39 -6.24
N GLY A 20 -3.77 7.00 -6.94
CA GLY A 20 -3.61 8.46 -6.96
C GLY A 20 -3.24 9.08 -5.62
N LEU A 21 -2.63 8.30 -4.72
CA LEU A 21 -2.32 8.72 -3.34
C LEU A 21 -1.36 9.91 -3.30
N THR A 22 -1.55 10.75 -2.27
CA THR A 22 -0.67 11.86 -1.94
C THR A 22 0.15 11.60 -0.66
N VAL A 23 1.22 12.37 -0.43
CA VAL A 23 1.99 12.27 0.82
C VAL A 23 1.11 12.61 2.01
N GLY A 24 1.10 11.77 3.03
CA GLY A 24 0.25 11.89 4.22
C GLY A 24 -1.11 11.22 4.08
N GLU A 25 -1.46 10.69 2.90
CA GLU A 25 -2.71 9.95 2.68
C GLU A 25 -2.50 8.46 2.99
N PRO A 26 -3.12 7.93 4.07
CA PRO A 26 -3.02 6.51 4.39
C PRO A 26 -4.05 5.70 3.60
N PHE A 27 -3.75 4.43 3.39
CA PHE A 27 -4.73 3.43 2.95
C PHE A 27 -4.66 2.18 3.82
N GLY A 28 -5.80 1.48 3.92
CA GLY A 28 -5.90 0.22 4.65
C GLY A 28 -5.52 -0.96 3.76
N TYR A 29 -4.78 -1.91 4.33
CA TYR A 29 -4.60 -3.24 3.77
C TYR A 29 -5.22 -4.25 4.73
N TRP A 30 -6.31 -4.86 4.29
CA TRP A 30 -7.00 -5.90 5.04
C TRP A 30 -6.39 -7.24 4.70
N PHE A 31 -5.92 -7.94 5.72
CA PHE A 31 -5.26 -9.23 5.62
C PHE A 31 -5.91 -10.20 6.60
N ASP A 32 -5.89 -11.50 6.26
CA ASP A 32 -6.50 -12.57 7.06
C ASP A 32 -7.96 -12.30 7.47
N PHE A 33 -8.88 -12.80 6.65
CA PHE A 33 -10.33 -12.65 6.88
C PHE A 33 -10.86 -13.43 8.09
N GLY A 34 -10.07 -14.30 8.72
CA GLY A 34 -10.46 -15.01 9.94
C GLY A 34 -10.29 -14.15 11.18
N GLU A 35 -9.12 -13.54 11.32
CA GLU A 35 -8.72 -12.75 12.51
C GLU A 35 -8.83 -11.22 12.29
N ASP A 36 -9.32 -10.79 11.13
CA ASP A 36 -9.63 -9.39 10.78
C ASP A 36 -8.43 -8.43 10.93
N TRP A 37 -7.27 -8.81 10.37
CA TRP A 37 -6.07 -8.00 10.50
C TRP A 37 -6.10 -6.80 9.57
N TRP A 38 -6.04 -5.60 10.15
CA TRP A 38 -5.91 -4.36 9.40
C TRP A 38 -4.50 -3.78 9.53
N HIS A 39 -3.87 -3.53 8.40
CA HIS A 39 -2.64 -2.75 8.31
C HIS A 39 -2.95 -1.35 7.79
N GLN A 40 -2.53 -0.32 8.51
CA GLN A 40 -2.46 1.02 7.95
C GLN A 40 -1.14 1.18 7.20
N VAL A 41 -1.22 1.50 5.91
CA VAL A 41 -0.06 1.85 5.08
C VAL A 41 -0.06 3.35 4.86
N SER A 42 1.02 4.03 5.27
CA SER A 42 1.12 5.49 5.17
C SER A 42 2.11 5.88 4.07
N VAL A 43 1.70 6.80 3.18
CA VAL A 43 2.60 7.36 2.16
C VAL A 43 3.43 8.48 2.79
N VAL A 44 4.68 8.18 3.12
CA VAL A 44 5.60 9.15 3.76
C VAL A 44 6.39 9.98 2.76
N ALA A 45 6.59 9.48 1.53
CA ALA A 45 7.28 10.18 0.46
C ALA A 45 6.92 9.59 -0.91
N ILE A 46 6.90 10.43 -1.94
CA ILE A 46 6.83 10.04 -3.37
C ILE A 46 8.02 10.70 -4.05
N ALA A 47 8.89 9.92 -4.67
CA ALA A 47 10.13 10.40 -5.26
C ALA A 47 10.48 9.64 -6.54
N GLN A 48 11.37 10.23 -7.33
CA GLN A 48 11.89 9.58 -8.53
C GLN A 48 12.72 8.32 -8.16
N PRO A 49 12.68 7.26 -8.98
CA PRO A 49 13.49 6.07 -8.76
C PRO A 49 14.98 6.39 -8.67
N GLN A 50 15.69 5.77 -7.72
CA GLN A 50 17.13 5.95 -7.59
C GLN A 50 17.86 5.09 -8.64
N PRO A 51 18.85 5.65 -9.36
CA PRO A 51 19.64 4.87 -10.32
C PRO A 51 20.31 3.67 -9.64
N LYS A 52 20.47 2.57 -10.38
CA LYS A 52 21.19 1.35 -9.95
C LYS A 52 20.66 0.75 -8.63
N THR A 53 19.37 0.90 -8.36
CA THR A 53 18.72 0.40 -7.15
C THR A 53 17.69 -0.66 -7.50
N SER A 54 17.70 -1.77 -6.76
CA SER A 54 16.62 -2.77 -6.77
C SER A 54 15.59 -2.45 -5.68
N TYR A 55 14.32 -2.69 -5.98
CA TYR A 55 13.16 -2.47 -5.10
C TYR A 55 12.33 -3.76 -5.00
N PRO A 56 11.54 -3.97 -3.92
CA PRO A 56 11.38 -3.10 -2.75
C PRO A 56 12.61 -3.10 -1.83
N ARG A 57 12.71 -2.08 -0.97
CA ARG A 57 13.78 -1.97 0.05
C ARG A 57 13.15 -1.79 1.43
N ILE A 58 13.65 -2.53 2.40
CA ILE A 58 13.36 -2.29 3.81
C ILE A 58 14.40 -1.27 4.31
N THR A 59 13.96 -0.05 4.58
CA THR A 59 14.83 1.02 5.11
C THR A 59 14.82 1.08 6.63
N GLU A 60 13.75 0.58 7.26
CA GLU A 60 13.57 0.57 8.71
C GLU A 60 12.65 -0.58 9.11
N ARG A 61 12.87 -1.14 10.32
CA ARG A 61 11.96 -2.10 10.95
C ARG A 61 11.85 -1.78 12.43
N ILE A 62 10.62 -1.54 12.90
CA ILE A 62 10.34 -1.27 14.30
C ILE A 62 9.59 -2.47 14.88
N ARG A 63 10.17 -3.09 15.91
CA ARG A 63 9.63 -4.26 16.64
C ARG A 63 9.47 -5.52 15.75
N ALA A 64 8.93 -6.57 16.37
CA ALA A 64 8.62 -7.83 15.70
C ALA A 64 7.21 -7.79 15.13
N SER A 65 6.99 -8.53 14.03
CA SER A 65 5.65 -8.82 13.55
C SER A 65 4.90 -9.70 14.57
N PRO A 66 3.57 -9.59 14.64
CA PRO A 66 2.74 -10.58 15.32
C PRO A 66 3.04 -12.02 14.83
N PRO A 67 2.84 -13.04 15.69
CA PRO A 67 3.13 -14.44 15.36
C PRO A 67 2.23 -15.01 14.27
#